data_AF-A0A662P826-F1
#
_entry.id   AF-A0A662P826-F1
#
_cell.length_a   1.000
_cell.length_b   1.000
_cell.length_c   1.000
_cell.angle_alpha   90.00
_cell.angle_beta   90.00
_cell.angle_gamma   90.00
#
_symmetry.space_group_name_H-M   'P 1'
#
loop_
_entity.id
_entity.type
_entity.pdbx_description
1 polymer ?
#
loop_
_entity_poly.entity_id
_entity_poly.type
_entity_poly.pdbx_seq_one_letter_code
_entity_poly.pdbx_strand_id
1 'polypeptide(L)' 'IYPTDAREKGILGEVATVIGKRGVSIRQAVSDDPYLVDDPKLTIIADKNIPGDLIAEIGRIKSVKSVQILSPRLPSHRA' A
#
# COMPACT_ATOMS: atom_id res chain seq x y z
N ILE A 1 -1.50 -2.12 -2.96
CA ILE A 1 -1.12 -1.09 -3.96
C ILE A 1 -0.83 -1.83 -5.25
N TYR A 2 -1.51 -1.44 -6.31
CA TYR A 2 -1.37 -2.05 -7.63
C TYR A 2 -0.38 -1.21 -8.43
N PRO A 3 0.76 -1.78 -8.86
CA PRO A 3 1.71 -1.07 -9.71
C PRO A 3 1.17 -0.92 -11.15
N THR A 4 1.67 0.06 -11.89
CA THR A 4 1.48 0.14 -13.35
C THR A 4 2.30 -0.92 -14.08
N ASP A 5 3.55 -1.12 -13.64
CA ASP A 5 4.43 -2.22 -14.01
C ASP A 5 5.20 -2.65 -12.76
N ALA A 6 5.02 -3.90 -12.34
CA ALA A 6 5.63 -4.42 -11.12
C ALA A 6 7.14 -4.72 -11.24
N ARG A 7 7.70 -4.65 -12.46
CA ARG A 7 9.14 -4.79 -12.71
C ARG A 7 9.88 -3.46 -12.62
N GLU A 8 9.15 -2.35 -12.67
CA GLU A 8 9.73 -1.02 -12.48
C GLU A 8 10.26 -0.85 -11.05
N LYS A 9 11.39 -0.16 -10.95
CA LYS A 9 12.05 0.09 -9.67
C LYS A 9 11.45 1.33 -9.01
N GLY A 10 11.43 1.35 -7.68
CA GLY A 10 11.23 2.57 -6.90
C GLY A 10 9.90 2.67 -6.18
N ILE A 11 8.86 1.95 -6.61
CA ILE A 11 7.51 2.05 -6.02
C ILE A 11 7.49 1.91 -4.49
N LEU A 12 8.26 0.96 -3.93
CA LEU A 12 8.36 0.79 -2.48
C LEU A 12 8.92 2.04 -1.80
N GLY A 13 9.99 2.63 -2.34
CA GLY A 13 10.63 3.82 -1.80
C GLY A 13 9.75 5.07 -1.93
N GLU A 14 9.09 5.25 -3.07
CA GLU A 14 8.15 6.35 -3.32
C GLU A 14 6.98 6.30 -2.32
N VAL A 15 6.35 5.13 -2.20
CA VAL A 15 5.23 4.90 -1.26
C VAL A 15 5.69 5.11 0.18
N ALA A 16 6.81 4.51 0.59
CA ALA A 16 7.32 4.65 1.95
C ALA A 16 7.65 6.11 2.30
N THR A 17 8.19 6.87 1.33
CA THR A 17 8.48 8.30 1.50
C THR A 17 7.21 9.12 1.73
N VAL A 18 6.18 8.89 0.91
CA VAL A 18 4.89 9.59 1.03
C VAL A 18 4.24 9.29 2.39
N ILE A 19 4.20 8.02 2.81
CA ILE A 19 3.65 7.61 4.10
C ILE A 19 4.45 8.21 5.27
N GLY A 20 5.78 8.15 5.21
CA GLY A 20 6.68 8.69 6.23
C GLY A 20 6.56 10.21 6.41
N LYS A 21 6.43 10.97 5.32
CA LYS A 21 6.21 12.43 5.36
C LYS A 21 4.92 12.83 6.09
N ARG A 22 3.94 11.93 6.15
CA ARG A 22 2.66 12.13 6.85
C ARG A 22 2.69 11.62 8.29
N GLY A 23 3.86 11.18 8.77
CA GLY A 23 4.06 10.69 10.12
C GLY A 23 3.29 9.39 10.40
N VAL A 24 3.01 8.58 9.37
CA VAL A 24 2.36 7.28 9.52
C VAL A 24 3.43 6.19 9.66
N SER A 25 3.32 5.35 10.69
CA SER A 25 4.28 4.28 10.92
C SER A 25 3.93 3.07 10.05
N ILE A 26 4.93 2.53 9.34
CA ILE A 26 4.81 1.29 8.58
C ILE A 26 5.26 0.15 9.48
N ARG A 27 4.35 -0.79 9.75
CA ARG A 27 4.66 -2.02 10.48
C ARG A 27 5.27 -3.07 9.57
N GLN A 28 4.75 -3.20 8.36
CA GLN A 28 5.23 -4.14 7.36
C GLN A 28 5.05 -3.56 5.96
N ALA A 29 5.99 -3.90 5.08
CA ALA A 29 5.87 -3.72 3.64
C ALA A 29 6.17 -5.07 2.98
N VAL A 30 5.20 -5.60 2.25
CA VAL A 30 5.30 -6.91 1.58
C VAL A 30 5.10 -6.68 0.10
N SER A 31 6.08 -7.08 -0.71
CA SER A 31 5.99 -7.02 -2.16
C SER A 31 5.94 -8.44 -2.71
N ASP A 32 5.00 -8.67 -3.61
CA ASP A 32 4.98 -9.91 -4.40
C ASP A 32 6.12 -9.90 -5.43
N ASP A 33 6.54 -11.10 -5.85
CA ASP A 33 7.51 -11.27 -6.93
C ASP A 33 6.79 -11.19 -8.29
N PRO A 34 7.12 -10.21 -9.15
CA PRO A 34 6.46 -10.01 -10.44
C PRO A 34 6.76 -11.09 -11.49
N TYR A 35 7.68 -12.01 -11.20
CA TYR A 35 7.98 -13.17 -12.06
C TYR A 35 7.23 -14.44 -11.62
N LEU A 36 6.60 -14.43 -10.44
CA LEU A 36 5.95 -15.60 -9.85
C LEU A 36 4.44 -15.39 -9.61
N VAL A 37 3.97 -14.15 -9.58
CA VAL A 37 2.57 -13.79 -9.27
C VAL A 37 1.94 -13.06 -10.46
N ASP A 38 0.73 -13.46 -10.86
CA ASP A 38 0.02 -12.90 -12.02
C ASP A 38 -0.41 -11.43 -11.82
N ASP A 39 -0.84 -11.06 -10.61
CA ASP A 39 -1.25 -9.71 -10.22
C ASP A 39 -0.44 -9.27 -8.99
N PRO A 40 0.87 -8.99 -9.16
CA PRO A 40 1.79 -8.70 -8.06
C PRO A 40 1.47 -7.34 -7.43
N LYS A 41 1.49 -7.29 -6.10
CA LYS A 41 1.11 -6.10 -5.33
C LYS A 41 2.19 -5.72 -4.34
N LEU A 42 2.20 -4.42 -4.02
CA LEU A 42 2.82 -3.91 -2.81
C LEU A 42 1.75 -3.74 -1.73
N THR A 43 1.89 -4.46 -0.62
CA THR A 43 1.01 -4.37 0.54
C THR A 43 1.72 -3.64 1.67
N ILE A 44 1.13 -2.55 2.15
CA ILE A 44 1.63 -1.78 3.30
C ILE A 44 0.68 -1.98 4.47
N ILE A 45 1.23 -2.34 5.62
CA ILE A 45 0.51 -2.48 6.88
C ILE A 45 0.97 -1.37 7.80
N ALA A 46 0.05 -0.49 8.19
CA ALA A 46 0.32 0.62 9.11
C ALA A 46 -0.18 0.32 10.54
N ASP A 47 0.21 1.18 11.49
CA ASP A 47 -0.20 1.13 12.90
C ASP A 47 -1.55 1.82 13.18
N LYS A 48 -1.94 2.74 12.30
CA LYS A 48 -3.19 3.52 12.38
C LYS A 48 -3.93 3.53 11.06
N ASN A 49 -5.17 4.01 11.12
CA ASN A 49 -5.98 4.22 9.92
C ASN A 49 -5.28 5.19 8.96
N ILE A 50 -5.28 4.83 7.68
CA ILE A 50 -4.72 5.65 6.60
C ILE A 50 -5.72 6.75 6.25
N PRO A 51 -5.35 8.04 6.35
CA PRO A 51 -6.20 9.15 5.92
C PRO A 51 -6.55 9.06 4.42
N GLY A 52 -7.76 9.48 4.04
CA GLY A 52 -8.22 9.43 2.64
C GLY A 52 -7.37 10.25 1.68
N ASP A 53 -6.82 11.37 2.13
CA ASP A 53 -5.95 12.23 1.33
C ASP A 53 -4.56 11.61 1.10
N LEU A 54 -4.03 10.84 2.06
CA LEU A 54 -2.82 10.03 1.87
C LEU A 54 -3.04 8.93 0.82
N ILE A 55 -4.23 8.31 0.78
CA ILE A 55 -4.57 7.34 -0.27
C ILE A 55 -4.54 8.01 -1.64
N ALA A 56 -5.14 9.21 -1.75
CA ALA A 56 -5.13 9.98 -2.99
C ALA A 56 -3.71 10.42 -3.40
N GLU A 57 -2.85 10.78 -2.45
CA GLU A 57 -1.45 11.12 -2.70
C GLU A 57 -0.66 9.92 -3.26
N ILE A 58 -0.80 8.75 -2.64
CA ILE A 58 -0.19 7.50 -3.14
C ILE A 58 -0.71 7.18 -4.55
N GLY A 59 -2.01 7.35 -4.79
CA GLY A 59 -2.62 7.10 -6.11
C GLY A 59 -2.16 8.06 -7.22
N ARG A 60 -1.46 9.16 -6.90
CA ARG A 60 -0.86 10.08 -7.88
C ARG A 60 0.59 9.73 -8.23
N ILE A 61 1.20 8.79 -7.53
CA ILE A 61 2.55 8.30 -7.86
C ILE A 61 2.48 7.64 -9.24
N LYS A 62 3.37 8.01 -10.15
CA LYS A 62 3.35 7.53 -11.54
C LYS A 62 3.38 6.01 -11.66
N SER A 63 4.12 5.34 -10.79
CA SER A 63 4.26 3.88 -10.74
C SER A 63 3.05 3.15 -10.12
N VAL A 64 2.04 3.89 -9.61
CA VAL A 64 0.85 3.34 -8.96
C VAL A 64 -0.34 3.40 -9.91
N LYS A 65 -0.90 2.23 -10.25
CA LYS A 65 -2.12 2.10 -11.04
C LYS A 65 -3.37 2.35 -10.20
N SER A 66 -3.41 1.78 -8.99
CA SER A 66 -4.52 1.98 -8.06
C SER A 66 -4.15 1.62 -6.62
N VAL A 67 -4.95 2.12 -5.68
CA VAL A 67 -4.82 1.82 -4.25
C VAL A 67 -6.11 1.18 -3.76
N GLN A 68 -5.98 0.10 -2.98
CA GLN A 68 -7.07 -0.57 -2.30
C GLN A 68 -6.78 -0.58 -0.80
N ILE A 69 -7.81 -0.29 0.00
CA ILE A 69 -7.75 -0.40 1.46
C ILE A 69 -8.38 -1.70 1.90
N LEU A 70 -7.64 -2.46 2.71
CA LEU A 70 -8.12 -3.65 3.39
C LEU A 70 -8.35 -3.28 4.86
N SER A 71 -9.60 -3.22 5.27
CA SER A 71 -9.94 -3.05 6.69
C SER A 71 -9.94 -4.43 7.36
N PRO A 72 -9.27 -4.61 8.50
CA PRO A 72 -9.44 -5.83 9.27
C PRO A 72 -10.91 -5.97 9.65
N ARG A 73 -11.52 -7.12 9.37
CA ARG A 73 -12.81 -7.46 9.98
C ARG A 73 -12.55 -7.62 11.48
N LEU A 74 -13.06 -6.68 12.27
CA LEU A 74 -13.20 -6.93 13.70
C LEU A 74 -14.12 -8.16 13.86
N PRO A 75 -13.75 -9.15 14.69
CA PRO A 75 -14.64 -10.26 14.97
C PRO A 75 -15.96 -9.70 15.48
N SER A 76 -17.07 -10.08 14.84
CA SER A 76 -18.38 -9.74 15.33
C SER A 76 -18.56 -10.43 16.67
N HIS A 77 -18.49 -9.69 17.77
CA HIS A 77 -18.99 -10.17 19.05
C HIS A 77 -20.50 -10.37 18.88
N ARG A 78 -20.91 -11.61 18.58
CA ARG A 78 -22.26 -12.07 18.91
C ARG A 78 -22.28 -12.19 20.43
N ALA A 79 -22.92 -11.22 21.08
CA ALA A 79 -23.44 -11.38 22.43
C ALA A 79 -24.62 -12.37 22.39
#